data_AF-A0A2S4WAT8-F1
#
_entry.id   AF-A0A2S4WAT8-F1
#
_cell.length_a   1.000
_cell.length_b   1.000
_cell.length_c   1.000
_cell.angle_alpha   90.00
_cell.angle_beta   90.00
_cell.angle_gamma   90.00
#
_symmetry.space_group_name_H-M   'P 1'
#
loop_
_entity.id
_entity.type
_entity.pdbx_description
1 polymer ?
#
loop_
_entity_poly.entity_id
_entity_poly.type
_entity_poly.pdbx_seq_one_letter_code
_entity_poly.pdbx_strand_id
1 'polypeptide(L)'
;MEPIYSSQQAISTLAEEPIPEHVRIIDICEYINTHALSPTKFFLALMKSTDDRLVHRRSKWPSSGLDSTMELLEELVKLVKKTKEGSEQWNNLIFREAVDIVDHQKTDSGYWPKGLFQSSTTVTAEFLNDQTTQI
;
A
#
# COMPACT_ATOMS: atom_id res chain seq x y z
N MET A 1 -44.74 -50.49 -24.31
CA MET A 1 -43.80 -49.46 -24.78
C MET A 1 -43.46 -48.64 -23.55
N GLU A 2 -42.46 -49.11 -22.80
CA GLU A 2 -41.93 -48.45 -21.60
C GLU A 2 -40.89 -47.42 -22.07
N PRO A 3 -40.94 -46.14 -21.67
CA PRO A 3 -39.91 -45.19 -22.03
C PRO A 3 -38.64 -45.50 -21.21
N ILE A 4 -37.57 -45.83 -21.93
CA ILE A 4 -36.21 -46.00 -21.39
C ILE A 4 -35.79 -44.67 -20.76
N TYR A 5 -35.74 -44.64 -19.43
CA TYR A 5 -35.12 -43.55 -18.67
C TYR A 5 -33.62 -43.56 -19.00
N SER A 6 -33.20 -42.62 -19.84
CA SER A 6 -31.83 -42.51 -20.32
C SER A 6 -30.89 -42.26 -19.15
N SER A 7 -29.98 -43.20 -18.92
CA SER A 7 -28.87 -43.16 -17.97
C SER A 7 -27.86 -42.04 -18.23
N GLN A 8 -28.11 -41.15 -19.20
CA GLN A 8 -27.29 -39.96 -19.48
C GLN A 8 -27.61 -38.73 -18.63
N GLN A 9 -28.66 -38.75 -17.80
CA GLN A 9 -28.94 -37.65 -16.85
C GLN A 9 -28.24 -37.80 -15.49
N ALA A 10 -27.49 -38.88 -15.26
CA ALA A 10 -26.80 -39.14 -13.99
C ALA A 10 -25.31 -38.76 -13.98
N ILE A 11 -24.75 -38.19 -15.05
CA ILE A 11 -23.31 -37.81 -15.12
C ILE A 11 -23.10 -36.28 -15.16
N SER A 12 -24.16 -35.48 -15.30
CA SER A 12 -24.05 -34.02 -15.47
C SER A 12 -24.15 -33.20 -14.17
N THR A 13 -23.76 -33.78 -13.02
CA THR A 13 -23.76 -33.06 -11.73
C THR A 13 -22.61 -33.49 -10.83
N LEU A 14 -21.38 -33.50 -11.35
CA LEU A 14 -20.19 -33.32 -10.52
C LEU A 14 -19.71 -31.90 -10.74
N ALA A 15 -20.30 -30.96 -9.99
CA ALA A 15 -19.66 -29.68 -9.79
C ALA A 15 -18.33 -29.98 -9.09
N GLU A 16 -17.21 -29.88 -9.82
CA GLU A 16 -15.89 -29.89 -9.20
C GLU A 16 -15.90 -28.79 -8.13
N GLU A 17 -15.73 -29.20 -6.87
CA GLU A 17 -15.49 -28.26 -5.78
C GLU A 17 -14.37 -27.31 -6.21
N PRO A 18 -14.55 -25.99 -6.04
CA PRO A 18 -13.58 -25.02 -6.53
C PRO A 18 -12.22 -25.30 -5.89
N ILE A 19 -11.18 -25.41 -6.74
CA ILE A 19 -9.81 -25.70 -6.31
C ILE A 19 -9.45 -24.78 -5.13
N PRO A 20 -9.04 -25.34 -3.96
CA PRO A 20 -8.72 -24.55 -2.80
C PRO A 20 -7.67 -23.48 -3.10
N GLU A 21 -7.83 -22.29 -2.52
CA GLU A 21 -6.98 -21.15 -2.82
C GLU A 21 -5.49 -21.44 -2.59
N HIS A 22 -5.14 -22.10 -1.49
CA HIS A 22 -3.76 -22.43 -1.15
C HIS A 22 -3.08 -23.31 -2.22
N VAL A 23 -3.83 -24.21 -2.88
CA VAL A 23 -3.30 -25.06 -3.97
C VAL A 23 -2.90 -24.17 -5.15
N ARG A 24 -3.79 -23.25 -5.55
CA ARG A 24 -3.51 -22.30 -6.64
C ARG A 24 -2.30 -21.41 -6.32
N ILE A 25 -2.17 -20.97 -5.07
CA ILE A 25 -1.04 -20.13 -4.64
C ILE A 25 0.28 -20.92 -4.68
N ILE A 26 0.27 -22.19 -4.28
CA ILE A 26 1.44 -23.09 -4.39
C ILE A 26 1.83 -23.25 -5.85
N ASP A 27 0.88 -23.56 -6.74
CA ASP A 27 1.14 -23.72 -8.18
C ASP A 27 1.76 -22.45 -8.79
N ILE A 28 1.26 -21.27 -8.42
CA ILE A 28 1.83 -19.99 -8.85
C ILE A 28 3.27 -19.83 -8.34
N CYS A 29 3.54 -20.16 -7.08
CA CYS A 29 4.89 -20.10 -6.52
C CYS A 29 5.84 -21.05 -7.26
N GLU A 30 5.41 -22.26 -7.57
CA GLU A 30 6.18 -23.23 -8.35
C GLU A 30 6.47 -22.70 -9.75
N TYR A 31 5.45 -22.13 -10.42
CA TYR A 31 5.63 -21.51 -11.73
C TYR A 31 6.64 -20.35 -11.68
N ILE A 32 6.58 -19.48 -10.67
CA ILE A 32 7.57 -18.41 -10.48
C ILE A 32 8.99 -18.99 -10.35
N ASN A 33 9.14 -20.09 -9.60
CA ASN A 33 10.43 -20.75 -9.42
C ASN A 33 11.00 -21.31 -10.74
N THR A 34 10.15 -21.73 -11.70
CA THR A 34 10.61 -22.16 -13.04
C THR A 34 11.33 -21.07 -13.82
N HIS A 35 11.08 -19.79 -13.51
CA HIS A 35 11.75 -18.64 -14.11
C HIS A 35 12.98 -18.16 -13.33
N ALA A 36 13.54 -19.01 -12.45
CA ALA A 36 14.67 -18.69 -11.57
C ALA A 36 14.44 -17.48 -10.64
N LEU A 37 13.17 -17.18 -10.34
CA LEU A 37 12.76 -16.17 -9.38
C LEU A 37 12.19 -16.86 -8.14
N SER A 38 12.43 -16.30 -6.96
CA SER A 38 11.62 -16.64 -5.78
C SER A 38 10.39 -15.73 -5.72
N PRO A 39 9.32 -16.09 -4.99
CA PRO A 39 8.15 -15.21 -4.83
C PRO A 39 8.53 -13.79 -4.38
N THR A 40 9.45 -13.66 -3.42
CA THR A 40 9.96 -12.35 -2.97
C THR A 40 10.69 -11.60 -4.08
N LYS A 41 11.55 -12.27 -4.87
CA LYS A 41 12.26 -11.63 -5.99
C LYS A 41 11.30 -11.20 -7.10
N PHE A 42 10.29 -12.01 -7.37
CA PHE A 42 9.22 -11.68 -8.32
C PHE A 42 8.49 -10.41 -7.89
N PHE A 43 7.98 -10.35 -6.65
CA PHE A 43 7.29 -9.16 -6.14
C PHE A 43 8.19 -7.92 -6.20
N LEU A 44 9.46 -8.06 -5.79
CA LEU A 44 10.41 -6.95 -5.85
C LEU A 44 10.62 -6.46 -7.29
N ALA A 45 10.77 -7.37 -8.26
CA ALA A 45 10.93 -7.03 -9.67
C ALA A 45 9.65 -6.39 -10.25
N LEU A 46 8.47 -6.89 -9.86
CA LEU A 46 7.18 -6.34 -10.28
C LEU A 46 7.00 -4.89 -9.81
N MET A 47 7.39 -4.59 -8.56
CA MET A 47 7.28 -3.25 -7.99
C MET A 47 8.28 -2.27 -8.59
N LYS A 48 9.52 -2.73 -8.87
CA LYS A 48 10.60 -1.86 -9.37
C LYS A 48 10.64 -1.70 -10.89
N SER A 49 10.00 -2.58 -11.66
CA SER A 49 10.12 -2.57 -13.11
C SER A 49 9.53 -1.30 -13.73
N THR A 50 10.26 -0.68 -14.66
CA THR A 50 9.80 0.45 -15.46
C THR A 50 9.11 0.03 -16.77
N ASP A 51 8.96 -1.27 -17.04
CA ASP A 51 8.23 -1.77 -18.21
C ASP A 51 6.75 -1.38 -18.13
N ASP A 52 6.24 -0.71 -19.17
CA ASP A 52 4.89 -0.16 -19.22
C ASP A 52 3.80 -1.20 -18.93
N ARG A 53 3.99 -2.46 -19.34
CA ARG A 53 3.02 -3.52 -19.10
C ARG A 53 2.93 -3.87 -17.62
N LEU A 54 4.06 -3.82 -16.91
CA LEU A 54 4.12 -4.06 -15.48
C LEU A 54 3.66 -2.84 -14.69
N VAL A 55 3.98 -1.62 -15.16
CA VAL A 55 3.42 -0.36 -14.62
C VAL A 55 1.89 -0.38 -14.69
N HIS A 56 1.34 -0.74 -15.85
CA HIS A 56 -0.10 -0.81 -16.05
C HIS A 56 -0.75 -1.82 -15.09
N ARG A 57 -0.14 -2.97 -14.84
CA ARG A 57 -0.66 -3.99 -13.91
C ARG A 57 -0.75 -3.51 -12.47
N ARG A 58 0.18 -2.66 -12.01
CA ARG A 58 0.15 -2.09 -10.67
C ARG A 58 -0.55 -0.73 -10.56
N SER A 59 -0.92 -0.12 -11.69
CA SER A 59 -1.60 1.20 -11.70
C SER A 59 -2.92 1.25 -10.92
N LYS A 60 -3.59 0.10 -10.77
CA LYS A 60 -4.84 -0.02 -10.00
C LYS A 60 -4.63 -0.09 -8.49
N TRP A 61 -3.42 -0.40 -8.03
CA TRP A 61 -3.11 -0.59 -6.61
C TRP A 61 -3.33 0.68 -5.78
N PRO A 62 -2.84 1.87 -6.18
CA PRO A 62 -3.08 3.10 -5.42
C PRO A 62 -4.48 3.71 -5.63
N SER A 63 -5.29 3.16 -6.54
CA SER A 63 -6.63 3.68 -6.87
C SER A 63 -7.73 2.74 -6.37
N SER A 64 -8.28 1.91 -7.24
CA SER A 64 -9.39 1.00 -6.88
C SER A 64 -8.97 -0.15 -5.97
N GLY A 65 -7.67 -0.43 -5.85
CA GLY A 65 -7.12 -1.52 -5.05
C GLY A 65 -6.47 -1.08 -3.75
N LEU A 66 -6.70 0.16 -3.29
CA LEU A 66 -5.97 0.73 -2.16
C LEU A 66 -6.11 -0.12 -0.89
N ASP A 67 -7.34 -0.51 -0.53
CA ASP A 67 -7.61 -1.30 0.68
C ASP A 67 -6.84 -2.62 0.69
N SER A 68 -6.93 -3.39 -0.41
CA SER A 68 -6.20 -4.65 -0.55
C SER A 68 -4.67 -4.46 -0.59
N THR A 69 -4.21 -3.31 -1.10
CA THR A 69 -2.79 -2.97 -1.13
C THR A 69 -2.27 -2.67 0.27
N MET A 70 -3.07 -1.96 1.08
CA MET A 70 -2.76 -1.70 2.49
C MET A 70 -2.78 -2.99 3.31
N GLU A 71 -3.76 -3.88 3.10
CA GLU A 71 -3.79 -5.20 3.75
C GLU A 71 -2.54 -6.02 3.41
N LEU A 72 -2.13 -6.05 2.14
CA LEU A 72 -0.89 -6.70 1.71
C LEU A 72 0.35 -6.09 2.39
N LEU A 73 0.42 -4.76 2.49
CA LEU A 73 1.51 -4.07 3.18
C LEU A 73 1.57 -4.47 4.65
N GLU A 74 0.44 -4.53 5.35
CA GLU A 74 0.37 -4.94 6.75
C GLU A 74 0.88 -6.37 6.96
N GLU A 75 0.49 -7.32 6.10
CA GLU A 75 0.97 -8.70 6.17
C GLU A 75 2.49 -8.80 5.89
N LEU A 76 3.01 -8.03 4.94
CA LEU A 76 4.45 -7.94 4.69
C LEU A 76 5.20 -7.38 5.90
N VAL A 77 4.65 -6.35 6.56
CA VAL A 77 5.24 -5.77 7.78
C VAL A 77 5.22 -6.77 8.93
N LYS A 78 4.11 -7.50 9.13
CA LYS A 78 4.03 -8.58 10.12
C LYS A 78 5.11 -9.63 9.88
N LEU A 79 5.35 -10.00 8.62
CA LEU A 79 6.42 -10.94 8.24
C LEU A 79 7.82 -10.41 8.58
N VAL A 80 8.11 -9.15 8.23
CA VAL A 80 9.42 -8.51 8.50
C VAL A 80 9.68 -8.42 10.01
N LYS A 81 8.69 -8.02 10.79
CA LYS A 81 8.79 -7.84 12.24
C LYS A 81 8.91 -9.14 13.05
N LYS A 82 8.86 -10.32 12.42
CA LYS A 82 9.07 -11.61 13.11
C LYS A 82 10.47 -11.74 13.73
N THR A 83 11.44 -11.00 13.21
CA THR A 83 12.82 -11.00 13.72
C THR A 83 13.14 -9.67 14.39
N LYS A 84 14.06 -9.69 15.37
CA LYS A 84 14.52 -8.47 16.05
C LYS A 84 15.14 -7.49 15.05
N GLU A 85 16.04 -7.97 14.20
CA GLU A 85 16.67 -7.17 13.14
C GLU A 85 15.64 -6.57 12.18
N GLY A 86 14.69 -7.38 11.70
CA GLY A 86 13.62 -6.89 10.82
C GLY A 86 12.73 -5.85 11.50
N SER A 87 12.43 -6.00 12.79
CA SER A 87 11.68 -4.99 13.53
C SER A 87 12.46 -3.68 13.70
N GLU A 88 13.78 -3.73 13.92
CA GLU A 88 14.63 -2.53 13.98
C GLU A 88 14.67 -1.82 12.62
N GLN A 89 14.83 -2.57 11.53
CA GLN A 89 14.80 -2.01 10.17
C GLN A 89 13.44 -1.36 9.85
N TRP A 90 12.33 -2.00 10.22
CA TRP A 90 10.99 -1.42 10.06
C TRP A 90 10.82 -0.12 10.84
N ASN A 91 11.24 -0.10 12.11
CA ASN A 91 11.13 1.10 12.94
C ASN A 91 11.95 2.26 12.37
N ASN A 92 13.17 1.99 11.87
CA ASN A 92 14.00 3.00 11.21
C ASN A 92 13.35 3.53 9.93
N LEU A 93 12.71 2.66 9.14
CA LEU A 93 11.99 3.05 7.92
C LEU A 93 10.81 3.98 8.25
N ILE A 94 9.95 3.58 9.20
CA ILE A 94 8.80 4.38 9.61
C ILE A 94 9.23 5.68 10.29
N PHE A 95 10.28 5.65 11.10
CA PHE A 95 10.81 6.86 11.72
C PHE A 95 11.23 7.89 10.66
N ARG A 96 11.97 7.46 9.62
CA ARG A 96 12.36 8.33 8.52
C ARG A 96 11.14 8.93 7.81
N GLU A 97 10.17 8.09 7.45
CA GLU A 97 8.93 8.55 6.79
C GLU A 97 8.16 9.55 7.66
N ALA A 98 8.06 9.28 8.97
CA ALA A 98 7.37 10.16 9.91
C ALA A 98 8.06 11.53 10.02
N VAL A 99 9.40 11.55 10.04
CA VAL A 99 10.17 12.82 10.01
C VAL A 99 9.88 13.59 8.73
N ASP A 100 9.93 12.93 7.58
CA ASP A 100 9.66 13.58 6.29
C ASP A 100 8.24 14.15 6.25
N ILE A 101 7.23 13.42 6.74
CA ILE A 101 5.84 13.91 6.85
C ILE A 101 5.76 15.14 7.75
N VAL A 102 6.36 15.09 8.94
CA VAL A 102 6.34 16.22 9.89
C VAL A 102 7.01 17.45 9.28
N ASP A 103 8.13 17.26 8.57
CA ASP A 103 8.83 18.36 7.91
C ASP A 103 8.01 18.98 6.79
N HIS A 104 7.27 18.19 6.01
CA HIS A 104 6.35 18.71 4.99
C HIS A 104 5.10 19.37 5.58
N GLN A 105 4.72 19.03 6.82
CA GLN A 105 3.61 19.66 7.54
C GLN A 105 4.02 20.92 8.32
N LYS A 106 5.32 21.19 8.48
CA LYS A 106 5.79 22.39 9.16
C LYS A 106 5.34 23.62 8.40
N THR A 107 4.62 24.48 9.10
CA THR A 107 4.31 25.82 8.63
C THR A 107 5.51 26.75 8.81
N ASP A 108 5.50 27.88 8.11
CA ASP A 108 6.54 28.90 8.23
C ASP A 108 6.72 29.34 9.69
N SER A 109 7.83 28.91 10.28
CA SER A 109 8.18 29.26 11.64
C SER A 109 8.75 30.68 11.69
N GLY A 110 8.31 31.49 12.65
CA GLY A 110 8.90 32.79 12.93
C GLY A 110 7.88 33.92 13.06
N TYR A 111 8.41 35.13 13.16
CA TYR A 111 7.62 36.35 13.35
C TYR A 111 6.87 36.75 12.07
N TRP A 112 5.62 37.17 12.23
CA TRP A 112 4.87 37.84 11.17
C TRP A 112 5.67 39.05 10.61
N PRO A 113 5.68 39.32 9.29
CA PRO A 113 4.89 38.69 8.22
C PRO A 113 5.53 37.44 7.61
N LYS A 114 6.74 37.06 8.05
CA LYS A 114 7.51 35.96 7.45
C LYS A 114 7.26 34.59 8.10
N GLY A 115 6.52 34.56 9.20
CA GLY A 115 6.08 33.35 9.88
C GLY A 115 4.72 33.56 10.55
N LEU A 116 4.24 32.53 11.24
CA LEU A 116 2.84 32.45 11.69
C LEU A 116 2.54 32.95 13.10
N PHE A 117 3.50 33.50 13.84
CA PHE A 117 3.24 34.02 15.18
C PHE A 117 3.81 35.42 15.40
N GLN A 118 3.29 36.12 16.40
CA GLN A 118 3.82 37.42 16.84
C GLN A 118 4.04 37.37 18.35
N SER A 119 5.21 37.80 18.83
CA SER A 119 5.47 37.88 20.27
C SER A 119 4.92 39.19 20.83
N SER A 120 4.35 39.16 22.04
CA SER A 120 3.94 40.37 22.76
C SER A 120 5.09 41.35 22.99
N THR A 121 6.34 40.87 22.97
CA THR A 121 7.55 41.71 23.07
C THR A 121 7.94 42.39 21.75
N THR A 122 7.40 41.95 20.62
CA THR A 122 7.68 42.50 19.28
C THR A 122 6.46 43.20 18.67
N VAL A 123 5.32 43.20 19.34
CA VAL A 123 4.12 43.96 18.94
C VAL A 123 4.39 45.44 19.12
N THR A 124 4.31 46.21 18.03
CA THR A 124 4.32 47.69 18.08
C THR A 124 2.90 48.22 18.18
N ALA A 125 2.74 49.46 18.63
CA ALA A 125 1.43 50.12 18.65
C ALA A 125 0.82 50.24 17.23
N GLU A 126 1.65 50.32 16.18
CA GLU A 126 1.18 50.34 14.79
C GLU A 126 0.56 49.01 14.36
N PHE A 127 1.06 47.88 14.88
CA PHE A 127 0.54 46.54 14.57
C PHE A 127 -0.88 46.33 15.12
N LEU A 128 -1.25 47.03 16.19
CA LEU A 128 -2.57 46.93 16.84
C LEU A 128 -3.59 47.96 16.30
N ASN A 129 -3.18 48.85 15.40
CA ASN A 129 -4.08 49.84 14.81
C ASN A 129 -4.79 49.24 13.58
N ASP A 130 -6.10 49.49 13.46
CA ASP A 130 -7.08 48.85 12.56
C ASP A 130 -6.84 48.97 11.02
N GLN A 131 -5.68 49.41 10.56
CA GLN A 131 -5.42 49.64 9.12
C GLN A 131 -4.79 48.45 8.38
N THR A 132 -4.54 47.32 9.05
CA THR A 132 -3.90 46.13 8.46
C THR A 132 -4.81 44.93 8.26
N THR A 133 -6.12 45.16 8.08
CA THR A 133 -7.06 44.10 7.66
C THR A 133 -7.32 44.21 6.16
N GLN A 134 -6.40 43.69 5.34
CA GLN A 134 -6.76 43.20 4.01
C GLN A 134 -6.39 41.72 3.95
N ILE A 135 -7.43 40.89 4.03
CA ILE A 135 -7.43 39.45 3.81
C ILE A 135 -7.63 39.21 2.32
#